data_AF-A0A4S2QZH8-F1
#
_entry.id   AF-A0A4S2QZH8-F1
#
_cell.length_a   1.000
_cell.length_b   1.000
_cell.length_c   1.000
_cell.angle_alpha   90.00
_cell.angle_beta   90.00
_cell.angle_gamma   90.00
#
_symmetry.space_group_name_H-M   'P 1'
#
loop_
_entity.id
_entity.type
_entity.pdbx_description
1 polymer ?
#
loop_
_entity_poly.entity_id
_entity_poly.type
_entity_poly.pdbx_seq_one_letter_code
_entity_poly.pdbx_strand_id
1 'polypeptide(L)'
;MPGASPDEPAGTDGRRVGAAQPENGPPPSRRDARRVVVDPGGPVLVEGPVEIELPDGRIARSDRFMVAVCACRRSRSYPWCDTSHRRRTSEARSSRGGAAPRHGRDGGG
;
A
#
# COMPACT_ATOMS: atom_id res chain seq x y z
N MET A 1 57.88 35.64 -20.95
CA MET A 1 56.60 35.58 -21.68
C MET A 1 56.81 34.60 -22.83
N PRO A 2 56.06 33.48 -22.95
CA PRO A 2 54.59 33.42 -23.04
C PRO A 2 53.96 32.60 -21.88
N GLY A 3 52.71 32.74 -21.47
CA GLY A 3 51.56 33.37 -22.10
C GLY A 3 50.43 32.34 -22.30
N ALA A 4 49.37 32.45 -21.49
CA ALA A 4 47.98 31.93 -21.63
C ALA A 4 47.81 30.41 -21.87
N SER A 5 47.02 29.65 -21.10
CA SER A 5 45.55 29.67 -20.90
C SER A 5 45.16 28.43 -20.06
N PRO A 6 43.89 28.17 -19.66
CA PRO A 6 42.71 29.03 -19.55
C PRO A 6 42.16 29.13 -18.11
N ASP A 7 41.50 30.24 -17.80
CA ASP A 7 40.62 30.38 -16.63
C ASP A 7 39.36 29.54 -16.88
N GLU A 8 39.12 28.55 -16.02
CA GLU A 8 37.99 27.62 -16.10
C GLU A 8 36.64 28.34 -15.98
N PRO A 9 35.61 27.96 -16.76
CA PRO A 9 34.31 28.58 -16.64
C PRO A 9 33.68 28.23 -15.28
N ALA A 10 33.22 29.29 -14.59
CA ALA A 10 32.44 29.22 -13.37
C ALA A 10 31.33 28.17 -13.49
N GLY A 11 31.44 27.13 -12.66
CA GLY A 11 30.43 26.09 -12.52
C GLY A 11 29.07 26.71 -12.25
N THR A 12 28.11 26.37 -13.09
CA THR A 12 26.70 26.67 -12.88
C THR A 12 26.29 26.13 -11.52
N ASP A 13 25.95 27.04 -10.59
CA ASP A 13 25.36 26.68 -9.30
C ASP A 13 24.12 25.84 -9.58
N GLY A 14 24.25 24.55 -9.30
CA GLY A 14 23.19 23.57 -9.47
C GLY A 14 22.05 23.91 -8.53
N ARG A 15 21.13 24.77 -8.98
CA ARG A 15 19.85 25.00 -8.33
C ARG A 15 19.05 23.71 -8.40
N ARG A 16 19.29 22.82 -7.43
CA ARG A 16 18.35 21.76 -7.08
C ARG A 16 17.06 22.47 -6.70
N VAL A 17 16.08 22.44 -7.59
CA VAL A 17 14.69 22.61 -7.20
C VAL A 17 14.41 21.47 -6.22
N GLY A 18 14.50 21.78 -4.92
CA GLY A 18 14.07 20.86 -3.89
C GLY A 18 12.64 20.47 -4.22
N ALA A 19 12.39 19.18 -4.38
CA ALA A 19 11.04 18.66 -4.41
C ALA A 19 10.34 19.26 -3.18
N ALA A 20 9.29 20.05 -3.42
CA ALA A 20 8.46 20.59 -2.36
C ALA A 20 7.98 19.38 -1.54
N GLN A 21 8.62 19.16 -0.40
CA GLN A 21 8.14 18.19 0.56
C GLN A 21 6.80 18.73 1.02
N PRO A 22 5.73 17.92 1.05
CA PRO A 22 4.47 18.37 1.61
C PRO A 22 4.79 18.79 3.06
N GLU A 23 4.73 20.09 3.28
CA GLU A 23 4.92 20.70 4.58
C GLU A 23 3.99 20.01 5.57
N ASN A 24 4.53 19.67 6.75
CA ASN A 24 3.84 18.96 7.83
C ASN A 24 2.68 19.82 8.37
N GLY A 25 1.60 19.94 7.60
CA GLY A 25 0.38 20.59 7.98
C GLY A 25 -0.26 19.88 9.17
N PRO A 26 -1.17 20.56 9.90
CA PRO A 26 -1.94 19.91 10.96
C PRO A 26 -2.56 18.62 10.40
N PRO A 27 -2.54 17.51 11.16
CA PRO A 27 -3.10 16.25 10.69
C PRO A 27 -4.54 16.51 10.23
N PRO A 28 -4.99 15.86 9.14
CA PRO A 28 -6.36 16.02 8.68
C PRO A 28 -7.29 15.86 9.88
N SER A 29 -8.23 16.79 10.06
CA SER A 29 -9.18 16.66 11.16
C SER A 29 -9.88 15.31 11.01
N ARG A 30 -10.47 14.77 12.09
CA ARG A 30 -11.21 13.50 11.99
C ARG A 30 -12.32 13.52 10.91
N ARG A 31 -12.70 14.72 10.44
CA ARG A 31 -13.64 14.94 9.32
C ARG A 31 -12.96 14.98 7.96
N ASP A 32 -11.66 15.29 7.88
CA ASP A 32 -10.85 15.29 6.66
C ASP A 32 -10.20 13.92 6.40
N ALA A 33 -9.94 13.15 7.47
CA ALA A 33 -9.37 11.82 7.35
C ALA A 33 -10.38 10.83 6.75
N ARG A 34 -10.04 10.24 5.60
CA ARG A 34 -10.81 9.14 5.02
C ARG A 34 -10.55 7.86 5.79
N ARG A 35 -11.63 7.17 6.20
CA ARG A 35 -11.48 5.90 6.90
C ARG A 35 -11.02 4.80 5.94
N VAL A 36 -9.97 4.11 6.35
CA VAL A 36 -9.44 2.93 5.66
C VAL A 36 -9.37 1.78 6.65
N VAL A 37 -9.88 0.61 6.28
CA VAL A 37 -9.79 -0.63 7.05
C VAL A 37 -9.03 -1.66 6.22
N VAL A 38 -7.95 -2.18 6.76
CA VAL A 38 -7.16 -3.24 6.14
C VAL A 38 -7.65 -4.58 6.68
N ASP A 39 -8.23 -5.42 5.82
CA ASP A 39 -8.60 -6.79 6.18
C ASP A 39 -7.39 -7.72 5.97
N PRO A 40 -6.83 -8.37 7.01
CA PRO A 40 -5.67 -9.24 6.87
C PRO A 40 -5.95 -10.42 5.91
N GLY A 41 -5.25 -10.43 4.77
CA GLY A 41 -5.46 -11.42 3.72
C GLY A 41 -6.69 -11.17 2.83
N GLY A 42 -7.39 -10.07 3.06
CA GLY A 42 -8.55 -9.60 2.33
C GLY A 42 -8.32 -8.28 1.59
N PRO A 43 -9.39 -7.56 1.23
CA PRO A 43 -9.29 -6.26 0.59
C PRO A 43 -8.97 -5.12 1.56
N VAL A 44 -8.63 -3.97 1.01
CA VAL A 44 -8.62 -2.69 1.74
C VAL A 44 -9.98 -2.04 1.54
N LEU A 45 -10.72 -1.79 2.62
CA LEU A 45 -12.01 -1.10 2.60
C LEU A 45 -11.77 0.39 2.76
N VAL A 46 -12.26 1.19 1.82
CA VAL A 46 -12.12 2.66 1.81
C VAL A 46 -13.50 3.29 1.84
N GLU A 47 -13.69 4.29 2.69
CA GLU A 47 -14.87 5.15 2.65
C GLU A 47 -14.87 5.99 1.37
N GLY A 48 -15.90 5.82 0.54
CA GLY A 48 -15.99 6.45 -0.78
C GLY A 48 -16.71 7.80 -0.77
N PRO A 49 -16.85 8.43 -1.96
CA PRO A 49 -16.42 7.93 -3.27
C PRO A 49 -14.88 7.89 -3.42
N VAL A 50 -14.38 7.01 -4.28
CA VAL A 50 -12.93 6.86 -4.54
C VAL A 50 -12.61 6.88 -6.03
N GLU A 51 -11.46 7.46 -6.34
CA GLU A 51 -10.76 7.34 -7.62
C GLU A 51 -9.39 6.71 -7.38
N ILE A 52 -9.04 5.73 -8.21
CA ILE A 52 -7.77 5.02 -8.14
C ILE A 52 -7.07 5.18 -9.48
N GLU A 53 -5.88 5.77 -9.45
CA GLU A 53 -4.97 5.78 -10.59
C GLU A 53 -4.16 4.49 -10.61
N LEU A 54 -4.16 3.83 -11.75
CA LEU A 54 -3.38 2.62 -12.00
C LEU A 54 -2.03 2.97 -12.64
N PRO A 55 -1.02 2.09 -12.56
CA PRO A 55 0.28 2.31 -13.19
C PRO A 55 0.24 2.50 -14.72
N ASP A 56 -0.85 2.07 -15.37
CA ASP A 56 -1.08 2.25 -16.81
C ASP A 56 -1.74 3.60 -17.15
N GLY A 57 -1.93 4.48 -16.15
CA GLY A 57 -2.58 5.78 -16.28
C GLY A 57 -4.10 5.73 -16.31
N ARG A 58 -4.74 4.56 -16.21
CA ARG A 58 -6.21 4.47 -16.14
C ARG A 58 -6.71 4.92 -14.76
N ILE A 59 -7.83 5.63 -14.76
CA ILE A 59 -8.57 5.99 -13.55
C ILE A 59 -9.77 5.06 -13.40
N ALA A 60 -9.86 4.37 -12.27
CA ALA A 60 -11.02 3.59 -11.87
C ALA A 60 -11.79 4.33 -10.78
N ARG A 61 -13.07 4.62 -11.01
CA ARG A 61 -13.93 5.35 -10.08
C ARG A 61 -15.01 4.46 -9.49
N SER A 62 -15.30 4.64 -8.20
CA SER A 62 -16.48 4.07 -7.55
C SER A 62 -17.17 5.13 -6.69
N ASP A 63 -18.49 5.21 -6.83
CA ASP A 63 -19.38 6.13 -6.12
C ASP A 63 -19.98 5.52 -4.85
N ARG A 64 -19.62 4.26 -4.52
CA ARG A 64 -20.13 3.57 -3.33
C ARG A 64 -19.58 4.19 -2.06
N PHE A 65 -20.39 4.22 -1.00
CA PHE A 65 -19.98 4.70 0.31
C PHE A 65 -18.85 3.88 0.95
N MET A 66 -18.73 2.60 0.61
CA MET A 66 -17.62 1.75 1.02
C MET A 66 -17.15 0.91 -0.17
N VAL A 67 -15.85 0.96 -0.42
CA VAL A 67 -15.23 0.39 -1.62
C VAL A 67 -14.15 -0.61 -1.21
N ALA A 68 -14.23 -1.83 -1.73
CA ALA A 68 -13.26 -2.88 -1.48
C ALA A 68 -12.18 -2.87 -2.58
N VAL A 69 -10.98 -2.41 -2.22
CA VAL A 69 -9.80 -2.36 -3.10
C VAL A 69 -9.00 -3.66 -2.97
N CYS A 70 -8.60 -4.21 -4.11
CA CYS A 70 -7.86 -5.46 -4.16
C CYS A 70 -6.41 -5.27 -3.70
N ALA A 71 -6.06 -5.85 -2.55
CA ALA A 71 -4.66 -5.92 -2.10
C ALA A 71 -3.89 -7.13 -2.65
N CYS A 72 -4.59 -8.11 -3.24
CA CYS A 72 -3.99 -9.39 -3.62
C CYS A 72 -3.62 -9.54 -5.10
N ARG A 73 -3.94 -8.54 -5.94
CA ARG A 73 -3.71 -8.48 -7.40
C ARG A 73 -4.21 -9.68 -8.22
N ARG A 74 -5.16 -10.45 -7.69
CA ARG A 74 -5.78 -11.60 -8.39
C ARG A 74 -7.17 -11.31 -8.93
N SER A 75 -7.69 -10.11 -8.68
CA SER A 75 -9.03 -9.75 -9.12
C SER A 75 -9.08 -9.64 -10.64
N ARG A 76 -10.14 -10.18 -11.25
CA ARG A 76 -10.45 -9.99 -12.67
C ARG A 76 -10.96 -8.58 -12.97
N SER A 77 -11.41 -7.86 -11.95
CA SER A 77 -11.89 -6.48 -12.03
C SER A 77 -10.98 -5.51 -11.28
N TYR A 78 -9.66 -5.81 -11.25
CA TYR A 78 -8.67 -4.92 -10.63
C TYR A 78 -8.87 -3.47 -11.10
N PRO A 79 -8.97 -2.48 -10.18
CA PRO A 79 -8.54 -2.51 -8.78
C PRO A 79 -9.57 -2.99 -7.75
N TRP A 80 -10.77 -3.39 -8.16
CA TRP A 80 -11.85 -3.79 -7.25
C TRP A 80 -11.70 -5.22 -6.74
N CYS A 81 -12.11 -5.50 -5.51
CA CYS A 81 -12.10 -6.86 -4.97
C CYS A 81 -13.28 -7.68 -5.51
N ASP A 82 -13.00 -8.82 -6.13
CA ASP A 82 -13.98 -9.80 -6.64
C ASP A 82 -14.00 -11.10 -5.81
N THR A 83 -13.50 -11.06 -4.57
CA THR A 83 -13.28 -12.20 -3.66
C THR A 83 -12.20 -13.21 -4.07
N SER A 84 -11.43 -12.96 -5.15
CA SER A 84 -10.31 -13.83 -5.56
C SER A 84 -9.25 -14.06 -4.48
N HIS A 85 -9.20 -13.21 -3.45
CA HIS A 85 -8.29 -13.38 -2.32
C HIS A 85 -8.49 -14.70 -1.57
N ARG A 86 -9.76 -15.15 -1.43
CA ARG A 86 -10.16 -16.34 -0.64
C ARG A 86 -9.50 -17.63 -1.11
N ARG A 87 -9.17 -17.71 -2.41
CA ARG A 87 -8.47 -18.86 -3.00
C ARG A 87 -7.13 -19.17 -2.30
N ARG A 88 -6.43 -18.16 -1.77
CA ARG A 88 -5.19 -18.36 -0.99
C ARG A 88 -5.42 -18.63 0.49
N THR A 89 -6.57 -18.22 1.05
CA THR A 89 -6.90 -18.52 2.44
C THR A 89 -7.08 -20.03 2.65
N SER A 90 -7.49 -20.78 1.61
CA SER A 90 -7.52 -22.24 1.65
C SER A 90 -6.13 -22.86 1.81
N GLU A 91 -5.11 -22.30 1.16
CA GLU A 91 -3.75 -22.87 1.20
C GLU A 91 -2.97 -22.41 2.45
N ALA A 92 -3.18 -21.17 2.90
CA ALA A 92 -2.47 -20.58 4.05
C ALA A 92 -3.12 -20.87 5.42
N ARG A 93 -4.36 -21.41 5.46
CA ARG A 93 -5.00 -21.89 6.71
C ARG A 93 -4.75 -23.39 6.96
N SER A 94 -4.47 -24.20 5.93
CA SER A 94 -4.08 -25.61 6.13
C SER A 94 -2.69 -25.78 6.76
N SER A 95 -1.81 -24.78 6.67
CA SER A 95 -0.48 -24.80 7.29
C SER A 95 -0.42 -24.14 8.69
N ARG A 96 -1.55 -23.66 9.22
CA ARG A 96 -1.68 -23.18 10.62
C ARG A 96 -2.72 -23.95 11.42
N GLY A 97 -2.84 -25.24 11.15
CA GLY A 97 -3.52 -26.23 11.99
C GLY A 97 -2.52 -27.23 12.59
N GLY A 98 -1.43 -26.73 13.18
CA GLY A 98 -0.47 -27.55 13.90
C GLY A 98 -1.05 -28.01 15.24
N ALA A 99 -1.07 -29.32 15.43
CA ALA A 99 -1.50 -30.05 16.62
C ALA A 99 -1.19 -29.36 17.95
N ALA A 100 -2.20 -29.28 18.82
CA ALA A 100 -1.95 -29.12 20.25
C ALA A 100 -1.24 -30.39 20.77
N PRO A 101 -0.10 -30.28 21.47
CA PRO A 101 0.49 -31.44 22.12
C PRO A 101 -0.39 -31.85 23.31
N ARG A 102 -0.98 -33.04 23.21
CA ARG A 102 -1.57 -33.76 24.34
C ARG A 102 -0.45 -34.09 25.32
N HIS A 103 -0.33 -33.28 26.36
CA HIS A 103 0.49 -33.56 27.52
C HIS A 103 -0.13 -34.76 28.23
N GLY A 104 0.56 -35.90 28.13
CA GLY A 104 0.23 -37.10 28.88
C GLY A 104 0.27 -36.78 30.37
N ARG A 105 -0.73 -37.28 31.09
CA ARG A 105 -0.69 -37.34 32.54
C ARG A 105 -0.57 -38.81 32.93
N ASP A 106 0.67 -39.23 33.11
CA ASP A 106 1.02 -40.43 33.86
C ASP A 106 0.81 -40.19 35.35
N GLY A 107 0.37 -41.23 36.06
CA GLY A 107 0.31 -41.33 37.53
C GLY A 107 -1.10 -41.18 38.11
N GLY A 108 -1.63 -42.11 38.91
CA GLY A 108 -1.09 -43.30 39.57
C GLY A 108 -2.09 -43.69 40.66
N GLY A 109 -2.25 -44.99 40.92
CA GLY A 109 -3.16 -45.57 41.90
C GLY A 109 -3.32 -47.06 41.68
#